data_AF-A0A9X8YNV1-F1
#
_entry.id   AF-A0A9X8YNV1-F1
#
_cell.length_a   1.000
_cell.length_b   1.000
_cell.length_c   1.000
_cell.angle_alpha   90.00
_cell.angle_beta   90.00
_cell.angle_gamma   90.00
#
_symmetry.space_group_name_H-M   'P 1'
#
loop_
_entity.id
_entity.type
_entity.pdbx_description
1 polymer ?
#
loop_
_entity_poly.entity_id
_entity_poly.type
_entity_poly.pdbx_seq_one_letter_code
_entity_poly.pdbx_strand_id
1 'polypeptide(L)'
;MPKVIFEFTESDAVAGDVPGHFAVPVTISVGVEGFNDARPGHAECLVLIMKQKAPAILKVINEVYVGRLKETGASGVKSELFKVNLQ
;
A
#
# COMPACT_ATOMS: atom_id res chain seq x y z
N MET A 1 -14.42 4.01 -16.94
CA MET A 1 -13.97 5.17 -16.14
C MET A 1 -12.70 4.75 -15.45
N PRO A 2 -11.63 5.55 -15.54
CA PRO A 2 -10.37 5.16 -14.92
C PRO A 2 -10.45 5.21 -13.40
N LYS A 3 -9.75 4.27 -12.75
CA LYS A 3 -9.72 4.13 -11.29
C LYS A 3 -8.29 3.94 -10.84
N VAL A 4 -7.93 4.57 -9.73
CA VAL A 4 -6.72 4.24 -8.98
C VAL A 4 -7.13 3.32 -7.84
N ILE A 5 -6.48 2.16 -7.76
CA ILE A 5 -6.80 1.10 -6.82
C ILE A 5 -5.63 0.97 -5.85
N PHE A 6 -5.92 1.00 -4.55
CA PHE A 6 -4.97 0.69 -3.49
C PHE A 6 -5.33 -0.66 -2.92
N GLU A 7 -4.45 -1.64 -3.13
CA GLU A 7 -4.60 -2.99 -2.60
C GLU A 7 -3.66 -3.15 -1.40
N PHE A 8 -4.23 -3.58 -0.28
CA PHE A 8 -3.49 -3.84 0.95
C PHE A 8 -3.43 -5.35 1.15
N THR A 9 -2.23 -5.90 1.18
CA THR A 9 -2.01 -7.32 1.45
C THR A 9 -1.32 -7.45 2.80
N GLU A 10 -2.03 -8.06 3.75
CA GLU A 10 -1.48 -8.45 5.05
C GLU A 10 -0.88 -9.85 4.93
N SER A 11 0.32 -10.04 5.45
CA SER A 11 0.93 -11.36 5.63
C SER A 11 0.71 -11.86 7.05
N ASP A 12 0.95 -13.16 7.27
CA ASP A 12 0.87 -13.76 8.60
C ASP A 12 1.68 -12.98 9.64
N ALA A 13 1.10 -12.85 10.84
CA ALA A 13 1.74 -12.18 11.95
C ALA A 13 3.05 -12.90 12.32
N VAL A 14 4.15 -12.16 12.33
CA VAL A 14 5.47 -12.66 12.70
C VAL A 14 5.73 -12.30 14.16
N ALA A 15 6.22 -13.26 14.95
CA ALA A 15 6.63 -12.98 16.33
C ALA A 15 7.73 -11.92 16.33
N GLY A 16 7.57 -10.88 17.17
CA GLY A 16 8.60 -9.86 17.35
C GLY A 16 9.68 -10.32 18.34
N ASP A 17 10.77 -9.56 18.40
CA ASP A 17 11.87 -9.80 19.35
C ASP A 17 11.46 -9.57 20.82
N VAL A 18 10.26 -9.03 21.06
CA VAL A 18 9.70 -8.74 22.37
C VAL A 18 8.60 -9.75 22.70
N PRO A 19 8.66 -10.45 23.85
CA PRO A 19 7.62 -11.39 24.25
C PRO A 19 6.22 -10.75 24.27
N GLY A 20 5.22 -11.49 23.77
CA GLY A 20 3.84 -11.01 23.67
C GLY A 20 3.58 -10.00 22.54
N HIS A 21 4.60 -9.69 21.72
CA HIS A 21 4.46 -8.77 20.60
C HIS A 21 4.50 -9.53 19.26
N PHE A 22 3.63 -9.14 18.35
CA PHE A 22 3.61 -9.60 16.97
C PHE A 22 3.66 -8.41 16.01
N ALA A 23 4.27 -8.67 14.85
CA ALA A 23 4.39 -7.74 13.74
C ALA A 23 3.58 -8.26 12.56
N VAL A 24 2.71 -7.43 11.98
CA VAL A 24 2.01 -7.76 10.73
C VAL A 24 2.73 -7.05 9.58
N PRO A 25 3.34 -7.78 8.62
CA PRO A 25 3.86 -7.19 7.40
C PRO A 25 2.72 -6.77 6.49
N VAL A 26 2.74 -5.53 6.04
CA VAL A 26 1.73 -4.98 5.12
C VAL A 26 2.43 -4.52 3.84
N THR A 27 1.91 -4.97 2.69
CA THR A 27 2.29 -4.46 1.37
C THR A 27 1.14 -3.63 0.81
N ILE A 28 1.45 -2.43 0.31
CA ILE A 28 0.48 -1.59 -0.41
C ILE A 28 0.87 -1.61 -1.90
N SER A 29 -0.05 -2.10 -2.73
CA SER A 29 0.08 -2.09 -4.19
C SER A 29 -0.84 -1.03 -4.77
N VAL A 30 -0.34 -0.27 -5.76
CA VAL A 30 -1.14 0.73 -6.46
C VAL A 30 -1.33 0.28 -7.90
N GLY A 31 -2.58 0.05 -8.29
CA GLY A 31 -3.01 -0.29 -9.64
C GLY A 31 -3.80 0.84 -10.28
N VAL A 32 -3.86 0.87 -11.61
CA VAL A 32 -4.68 1.83 -12.36
C VAL A 32 -5.45 1.07 -13.44
N GLU A 33 -6.78 1.04 -13.33
CA GLU A 33 -7.66 0.38 -14.29
C GLU A 33 -8.29 1.38 -15.26
N GLY A 34 -8.58 0.95 -16.49
CA GLY A 34 -9.40 1.70 -17.46
C GLY A 34 -8.77 2.98 -17.99
N PHE A 35 -7.45 3.13 -17.85
CA PHE A 35 -6.68 4.28 -18.34
C PHE A 35 -5.85 3.95 -19.60
N ASN A 36 -5.44 2.68 -19.76
CA ASN A 36 -4.65 2.24 -20.92
C ASN A 36 -5.48 1.85 -22.15
N ASP A 37 -6.79 1.60 -22.00
CA ASP A 37 -7.68 1.17 -23.11
C ASP A 37 -7.72 2.17 -24.28
N ALA A 38 -7.69 3.47 -23.96
CA ALA A 38 -7.71 4.53 -24.97
C ALA A 38 -6.31 5.03 -25.35
N ARG A 39 -5.32 4.89 -24.45
CA ARG A 39 -3.96 5.43 -24.58
C ARG A 39 -2.96 4.60 -23.77
N PRO A 40 -2.24 3.64 -24.39
CA PRO A 40 -1.22 2.86 -23.71
C PRO A 40 -0.14 3.75 -23.07
N GLY A 41 0.35 3.40 -21.87
CA GLY A 41 1.40 4.15 -21.18
C GLY A 41 0.89 5.25 -20.23
N HIS A 42 -0.41 5.55 -20.25
CA HIS A 42 -1.00 6.59 -19.41
C HIS A 42 -1.07 6.17 -17.94
N ALA A 43 -1.40 4.90 -17.67
CA ALA A 43 -1.40 4.35 -16.32
C ALA A 43 0.00 4.42 -15.69
N GLU A 44 1.03 4.09 -16.47
CA GLU A 44 2.43 4.11 -16.09
C GLU A 44 2.88 5.52 -15.73
N CYS A 45 2.52 6.52 -16.53
CA CYS A 45 2.74 7.93 -16.23
C CYS A 45 2.06 8.36 -14.93
N LEU A 46 0.80 7.96 -14.71
CA LEU A 46 0.08 8.29 -13.48
C LEU A 46 0.74 7.66 -12.25
N VAL A 47 1.12 6.38 -12.32
CA VAL A 47 1.83 5.68 -11.26
C VAL A 47 3.18 6.36 -10.96
N LEU A 48 3.92 6.76 -11.99
CA LEU A 48 5.18 7.51 -11.84
C LEU A 48 4.96 8.87 -11.17
N ILE A 49 3.93 9.62 -11.57
CA ILE A 49 3.57 10.89 -10.94
C ILE A 49 3.21 10.67 -9.48
N MET A 50 2.40 9.67 -9.16
CA MET A 50 2.03 9.38 -7.78
C MET A 50 3.26 9.02 -6.94
N LYS A 51 4.16 8.20 -7.46
CA LYS A 51 5.41 7.84 -6.78
C LYS A 51 6.30 9.05 -6.51
N GLN A 52 6.43 9.96 -7.46
CA GLN A 52 7.34 11.12 -7.34
C GLN A 52 6.72 12.33 -6.63
N LYS A 53 5.41 12.54 -6.80
CA LYS A 53 4.73 13.80 -6.44
C LYS A 53 3.66 13.63 -5.38
N ALA A 54 3.19 12.42 -5.10
CA ALA A 54 2.21 12.14 -4.06
C ALA A 54 2.72 11.28 -2.88
N PRO A 55 4.01 11.36 -2.44
CA PRO A 55 4.49 10.52 -1.34
C PRO A 55 3.76 10.81 -0.02
N ALA A 56 3.28 12.06 0.19
CA ALA A 56 2.53 12.43 1.36
C ALA A 56 1.16 11.71 1.45
N ILE A 57 0.45 11.60 0.31
CA ILE A 57 -0.84 10.89 0.25
C ILE A 57 -0.63 9.42 0.55
N LEU A 58 0.39 8.81 -0.05
CA LEU A 58 0.74 7.40 0.17
C LEU A 58 1.11 7.14 1.64
N LYS A 59 1.85 8.07 2.26
CA LYS A 59 2.20 7.99 3.68
C LYS A 59 0.97 8.09 4.59
N VAL A 60 0.07 9.04 4.33
CA VAL A 60 -1.17 9.20 5.12
C VAL A 60 -2.05 7.96 5.02
N ILE A 61 -2.21 7.39 3.82
CA ILE A 61 -2.96 6.16 3.61
C ILE A 61 -2.37 5.01 4.44
N ASN A 62 -1.05 4.86 4.42
CA ASN A 62 -0.35 3.86 5.22
C ASN A 62 -0.52 4.09 6.74
N GLU A 63 -0.42 5.33 7.21
CA GLU A 63 -0.59 5.68 8.62
C GLU A 63 -2.01 5.37 9.13
N VAL A 64 -3.05 5.71 8.35
CA VAL A 64 -4.45 5.40 8.69
C VAL A 64 -4.67 3.88 8.77
N TYR A 65 -4.11 3.12 7.82
CA TYR A 65 -4.22 1.67 7.81
C TYR A 65 -3.52 1.01 9.02
N VAL A 66 -2.27 1.40 9.27
CA VAL A 66 -1.49 0.94 10.43
C VAL A 66 -2.18 1.31 11.74
N GLY A 67 -2.78 2.50 11.84
CA GLY A 67 -3.56 2.92 13.00
C GLY A 67 -4.69 1.95 13.31
N ARG A 68 -5.48 1.58 12.29
CA ARG A 68 -6.56 0.59 12.44
C ARG A 68 -6.06 -0.80 12.82
N LEU A 69 -4.93 -1.25 12.27
CA LEU A 69 -4.33 -2.54 12.67
C LEU A 69 -3.84 -2.55 14.12
N LYS A 70 -3.38 -1.41 14.64
CA LYS A 70 -3.01 -1.32 16.06
C LYS A 70 -4.24 -1.38 16.96
N GLU A 71 -5.38 -0.81 16.54
CA GLU A 71 -6.65 -0.92 17.25
C GLU A 71 -7.16 -2.37 17.34
N THR A 72 -6.78 -3.26 16.41
CA THR A 72 -7.12 -4.69 16.48
C THR A 72 -6.17 -5.51 17.37
N GLY A 73 -5.20 -4.85 18.03
CA GLY A 73 -4.27 -5.48 18.98
C GLY A 73 -2.87 -5.73 18.42
N ALA A 74 -2.55 -5.29 17.20
CA ALA A 74 -1.20 -5.40 16.67
C ALA A 74 -0.22 -4.49 17.44
N SER A 75 0.73 -5.11 18.14
CA SER A 75 1.75 -4.42 18.93
C SER A 75 2.86 -3.77 18.09
N GLY A 76 2.95 -4.13 16.81
CA GLY A 76 3.84 -3.54 15.82
C GLY A 76 3.33 -3.83 14.40
N VAL A 77 3.47 -2.86 13.50
CA VAL A 77 3.14 -3.06 12.07
C VAL A 77 4.31 -2.53 11.27
N LYS A 78 4.92 -3.38 10.45
CA LYS A 78 6.00 -3.00 9.53
C LYS A 78 5.40 -2.99 8.13
N SER A 79 5.37 -1.81 7.51
CA SER A 79 4.84 -1.63 6.15
C SER A 79 5.99 -1.31 5.21
N GLU A 80 6.09 -2.07 4.12
CA GLU A 80 6.94 -1.73 3.00
C GLU A 80 6.10 -1.08 1.92
N LEU A 81 6.43 0.18 1.62
CA LEU A 81 5.46 1.10 1.07
C LEU A 81 5.09 0.87 -0.39
N PHE A 82 5.83 0.09 -1.20
CA PHE A 82 5.53 0.07 -2.65
C PHE A 82 6.00 -1.16 -3.43
N LYS A 83 5.04 -1.87 -4.04
CA LYS A 83 5.24 -2.65 -5.27
C LYS A 83 4.26 -2.13 -6.34
N VAL A 84 4.78 -1.84 -7.54
CA VAL A 84 3.95 -1.44 -8.69
C VAL A 84 3.51 -2.70 -9.41
N ASN A 85 2.21 -3.01 -9.42
CA ASN A 85 1.64 -4.08 -10.22
C ASN A 85 1.09 -3.50 -11.52
N LEU A 86 1.74 -3.87 -12.63
CA LEU A 86 1.29 -3.58 -13.99
C LEU A 86 0.54 -4.83 -14.47
N GLN A 87 -0.73 -4.95 -14.09
CA GLN A 87 -1.63 -5.94 -14.68
C GLN A 87 -2.53 -5.26 -15.71
#